data_AF-A0A2V6BBE2-F1
#
_entry.id   AF-A0A2V6BBE2-F1
#
_cell.length_a   1.000
_cell.length_b   1.000
_cell.length_c   1.000
_cell.angle_alpha   90.00
_cell.angle_beta   90.00
_cell.angle_gamma   90.00
#
_symmetry.space_group_name_H-M   'P 1'
#
loop_
_entity.id
_entity.type
_entity.pdbx_description
1 polymer ?
#
loop_
_entity_poly.entity_id
_entity_poly.type
_entity_poly.pdbx_seq_one_letter_code
_entity_poly.pdbx_strand_id
1 'polypeptide(L)'
;MEINSDGREVVITSDHDFRNGMLVNYYKRYLERPDHTHYLDGATLHEEYVLTKGGSLGAEWLILHRFDLTKQAERLSDVYGNSYQLVSIYRYSDLSGWNWLTVPQS
;
A
#
# COMPACT_ATOMS: atom_id res chain seq x y z
N MET A 1 12.85 9.56 -9.23
CA MET A 1 13.98 9.74 -8.30
C MET A 1 13.42 9.54 -6.91
N GLU A 2 13.58 8.35 -6.35
CA GLU A 2 13.11 8.03 -5.00
C GLU A 2 13.93 8.82 -3.99
N ILE A 3 13.28 9.59 -3.12
CA ILE A 3 13.97 10.44 -2.13
C ILE A 3 14.14 9.69 -0.79
N ASN A 4 13.53 8.50 -0.61
CA ASN A 4 13.54 7.79 0.67
C ASN A 4 13.56 6.26 0.49
N SER A 5 14.69 5.67 0.08
CA SER A 5 14.92 4.24 0.33
C SER A 5 16.21 4.07 1.12
N ASP A 6 16.08 4.01 2.45
CA ASP A 6 17.17 3.74 3.40
C ASP A 6 17.73 2.31 3.29
N GLY A 7 17.35 1.58 2.24
CA GLY A 7 17.71 0.19 2.00
C GLY A 7 16.86 -0.83 2.73
N ARG A 8 15.87 -0.42 3.52
CA ARG A 8 14.90 -1.35 4.13
C ARG A 8 13.95 -1.93 3.10
N GLU A 9 13.39 -3.09 3.45
CA GLU A 9 12.25 -3.65 2.73
C GLU A 9 11.06 -2.69 2.83
N VAL A 10 10.33 -2.57 1.73
CA VAL A 10 9.12 -1.77 1.61
C VAL A 10 7.95 -2.73 1.47
N VAL A 11 7.08 -2.73 2.46
CA VAL A 11 5.85 -3.49 2.51
C VAL A 11 4.71 -2.63 1.95
N ILE A 12 4.00 -3.20 1.00
CA ILE A 12 2.83 -2.59 0.36
C ILE A 12 1.63 -3.47 0.68
N THR A 13 0.53 -2.86 1.12
CA THR A 13 -0.75 -3.54 1.28
C THR A 13 -1.87 -2.82 0.55
N SER A 14 -3.07 -3.39 0.56
CA SER A 14 -4.25 -2.80 -0.06
C SER A 14 -5.50 -3.09 0.74
N ASP A 15 -6.49 -2.19 0.64
CA ASP A 15 -7.77 -2.36 1.33
C ASP A 15 -8.53 -3.60 0.86
N HIS A 16 -8.68 -3.80 -0.44
CA HIS A 16 -9.35 -4.98 -1.00
C HIS A 16 -9.10 -5.09 -2.51
N ASP A 17 -8.10 -5.86 -2.95
CA ASP A 17 -8.09 -6.51 -4.27
C ASP A 17 -6.90 -7.48 -4.40
N PHE A 18 -7.14 -8.73 -4.81
CA PHE A 18 -6.04 -9.65 -5.14
C PHE A 18 -5.27 -9.20 -6.40
N ARG A 19 -5.91 -8.39 -7.28
CA ARG A 19 -5.30 -7.84 -8.49
C ARG A 19 -4.15 -6.87 -8.16
N ASN A 20 -4.13 -6.28 -6.97
CA ASN A 20 -3.08 -5.34 -6.55
C ASN A 20 -1.76 -6.05 -6.32
N GLY A 21 -1.80 -7.23 -5.69
CA GLY A 21 -0.61 -8.06 -5.54
C GLY A 21 0.00 -8.42 -6.89
N MET A 22 -0.83 -8.74 -7.89
CA MET A 22 -0.35 -8.98 -9.25
C MET A 22 0.29 -7.74 -9.87
N LEU A 23 -0.32 -6.56 -9.73
CA LEU A 23 0.22 -5.34 -10.30
C LEU A 23 1.51 -4.90 -9.61
N VAL A 24 1.58 -4.93 -8.28
CA VAL A 24 2.80 -4.65 -7.53
C VAL A 24 3.91 -5.63 -7.95
N ASN A 25 3.62 -6.93 -8.03
CA ASN A 25 4.61 -7.91 -8.49
C ASN A 25 5.02 -7.73 -9.96
N TYR A 26 4.11 -7.29 -10.83
CA TYR A 26 4.43 -6.97 -12.22
C TYR A 26 5.34 -5.74 -12.33
N TYR A 27 5.10 -4.71 -11.52
CA TYR A 27 5.83 -3.45 -11.61
C TYR A 27 7.14 -3.43 -10.82
N LYS A 28 7.27 -4.22 -9.74
CA LYS A 28 8.48 -4.19 -8.90
C LYS A 28 9.77 -4.50 -9.66
N ARG A 29 9.70 -5.30 -10.73
CA ARG A 29 10.85 -5.61 -11.61
C ARG A 29 11.41 -4.40 -12.37
N TYR A 30 10.67 -3.29 -12.42
CA TYR A 30 11.13 -2.03 -13.01
C TYR A 30 11.70 -1.07 -11.95
N LEU A 31 11.68 -1.45 -10.67
CA LEU A 31 12.33 -0.70 -9.59
C LEU A 31 13.82 -1.01 -9.56
N GLU A 32 14.62 -0.12 -8.97
CA GLU A 32 16.07 -0.32 -8.80
C GLU A 32 16.36 -1.52 -7.88
N ARG A 33 15.46 -1.84 -6.95
CA ARG A 33 15.58 -2.92 -5.97
C ARG A 33 14.31 -3.77 -5.91
N PRO A 34 14.09 -4.66 -6.90
CA PRO A 34 12.85 -5.44 -6.99
C PRO A 34 12.61 -6.38 -5.80
N ASP A 35 13.69 -6.86 -5.17
CA ASP A 35 13.64 -7.76 -4.03
C ASP A 35 13.48 -7.05 -2.68
N HIS A 36 13.42 -5.71 -2.67
CA HIS A 36 13.16 -4.91 -1.47
C HIS A 36 11.71 -4.42 -1.43
N THR A 37 10.83 -4.92 -2.31
CA THR A 37 9.42 -4.52 -2.37
C THR A 37 8.53 -5.74 -2.31
N HIS A 38 7.70 -5.81 -1.28
CA HIS A 38 6.84 -6.94 -0.99
C HIS A 38 5.39 -6.48 -0.88
N TYR A 39 4.49 -7.23 -1.52
CA TYR A 39 3.06 -7.05 -1.32
C TYR A 39 2.58 -8.05 -0.27
N LEU A 40 1.90 -7.57 0.76
CA LEU A 40 1.17 -8.39 1.72
C LEU A 40 -0.31 -8.08 1.62
N ASP A 41 -1.13 -9.11 1.45
CA ASP A 41 -2.57 -8.94 1.57
C ASP A 41 -2.97 -8.68 3.04
N GLY A 42 -4.17 -8.14 3.24
CA GLY A 42 -4.64 -7.74 4.56
C GLY A 42 -4.73 -8.90 5.56
N ALA A 43 -4.91 -10.14 5.12
CA ALA A 43 -4.96 -11.30 6.00
C ALA A 43 -3.56 -11.70 6.47
N THR A 44 -2.58 -11.77 5.56
CA THR A 44 -1.18 -12.03 5.92
C THR A 44 -0.63 -10.91 6.81
N LEU A 45 -0.93 -9.65 6.51
CA LEU A 45 -0.51 -8.52 7.34
C LEU A 45 -1.09 -8.61 8.76
N HIS A 46 -2.34 -9.07 8.89
CA HIS A 46 -2.97 -9.31 10.18
C HIS A 46 -2.25 -10.41 10.98
N GLU A 47 -1.94 -11.53 10.32
CA GLU A 47 -1.22 -12.65 10.94
C GLU A 47 0.16 -12.20 11.45
N GLU A 48 0.90 -11.43 10.67
CA GLU A 48 2.19 -10.86 11.08
C GLU A 48 2.07 -9.92 12.28
N TYR A 49 1.06 -9.04 12.27
CA TYR A 49 0.79 -8.15 13.40
C TYR A 49 0.50 -8.94 14.68
N VAL A 50 -0.30 -10.00 14.60
CA VAL A 50 -0.60 -10.88 15.75
C VAL A 50 0.65 -11.62 16.23
N LEU A 51 1.42 -12.23 15.32
CA LEU A 51 2.64 -12.98 15.64
C LEU A 51 3.69 -12.10 16.33
N THR A 52 3.81 -10.85 15.88
CA THR A 52 4.76 -9.88 16.44
C THR A 52 4.23 -9.16 17.68
N LYS A 53 3.02 -9.48 18.14
CA LYS A 53 2.34 -8.80 19.26
C LYS A 53 2.23 -7.28 19.06
N GLY A 54 1.96 -6.87 17.82
CA GLY A 54 1.94 -5.46 17.40
C GLY A 54 3.32 -4.83 17.20
N GLY A 55 4.37 -5.65 17.10
CA GLY A 55 5.73 -5.21 16.78
C GLY A 55 5.95 -4.92 15.29
N SER A 56 5.13 -5.47 14.40
CA SER A 56 5.08 -5.06 12.99
C SER A 56 4.39 -3.69 12.89
N LEU A 57 5.07 -2.72 12.27
CA LEU A 57 4.59 -1.35 12.04
C LEU A 57 3.55 -1.27 10.91
N GLY A 58 3.00 -2.40 10.46
CA GLY A 58 2.13 -2.48 9.29
C GLY A 58 2.88 -2.24 7.98
N ALA A 59 2.15 -1.92 6.92
CA ALA A 59 2.73 -1.66 5.61
C ALA A 59 3.17 -0.19 5.50
N GLU A 60 4.35 0.08 4.92
CA GLU A 60 4.81 1.44 4.65
C GLU A 60 3.95 2.12 3.58
N TRP A 61 3.37 1.34 2.66
CA TRP A 61 2.47 1.86 1.64
C TRP A 61 1.13 1.14 1.65
N LEU A 62 0.06 1.93 1.53
CA LEU A 62 -1.29 1.41 1.37
C LEU A 62 -1.85 1.86 0.02
N ILE A 63 -2.43 0.89 -0.70
CA ILE A 63 -3.17 1.13 -1.93
C ILE A 63 -4.66 1.04 -1.64
N LEU A 64 -5.39 2.13 -1.84
CA LEU A 64 -6.84 2.16 -1.67
C LEU A 64 -7.57 2.15 -3.00
N HIS A 65 -8.69 1.44 -3.04
CA HIS A 65 -9.65 1.51 -4.14
C HIS A 65 -10.87 2.30 -3.70
N ARG A 66 -11.18 3.38 -4.43
CA ARG A 66 -12.35 4.21 -4.15
C ARG A 66 -13.09 4.55 -5.44
N PHE A 67 -14.42 4.43 -5.38
CA PHE A 67 -15.31 4.88 -6.44
C PHE A 67 -15.53 6.39 -6.36
N ASP A 68 -15.78 6.88 -5.14
CA ASP A 68 -16.05 8.28 -4.85
C ASP A 68 -14.82 8.96 -4.22
N LEU A 69 -14.33 10.01 -4.88
CA LEU A 69 -13.18 10.79 -4.43
C LEU A 69 -13.58 12.01 -3.59
N THR A 70 -14.88 12.34 -3.49
CA THR A 70 -15.36 13.56 -2.82
C THR A 70 -15.12 13.56 -1.31
N LYS A 71 -14.84 12.39 -0.72
CA LYS A 71 -14.59 12.21 0.72
C LYS A 71 -13.17 11.73 1.04
N GLN A 72 -12.23 11.88 0.11
CA GLN A 72 -10.88 11.40 0.36
C GLN A 72 -10.18 12.29 1.40
N ALA A 73 -9.93 11.72 2.58
CA ALA A 73 -9.14 12.38 3.60
C ALA A 73 -7.66 12.45 3.16
N GLU A 74 -7.02 13.59 3.43
CA GLU A 74 -5.57 13.77 3.21
C GLU A 74 -4.73 12.84 4.09
N ARG A 75 -5.30 12.41 5.22
CA ARG A 75 -4.72 11.44 6.14
C ARG A 75 -5.73 10.36 6.50
N LEU A 76 -5.24 9.15 6.69
CA LEU A 76 -6.05 8.02 7.12
C LEU A 76 -5.27 7.14 8.09
N SER A 77 -5.99 6.48 8.98
CA SER A 77 -5.40 5.48 9.87
C SER A 77 -5.96 4.10 9.56
N ASP A 78 -5.11 3.08 9.62
CA ASP A 78 -5.56 1.69 9.55
C ASP A 78 -5.98 1.16 10.93
N VAL A 79 -6.41 -0.10 10.97
CA VAL A 79 -6.82 -0.78 12.20
C VAL A 79 -5.67 -1.10 13.15
N TYR A 80 -4.43 -0.95 12.69
CA TYR A 80 -3.20 -1.21 13.44
C TYR A 80 -2.62 0.07 14.06
N GLY A 81 -3.22 1.24 13.77
CA GLY A 81 -2.80 2.53 14.29
C GLY A 81 -1.78 3.25 13.41
N ASN A 82 -1.48 2.73 12.21
CA ASN A 82 -0.58 3.38 11.27
C ASN A 82 -1.29 4.58 10.65
N SER A 83 -0.57 5.69 10.54
CA SER A 83 -1.07 6.91 9.91
C SER A 83 -0.47 7.04 8.52
N TYR A 84 -1.30 7.26 7.52
CA TYR A 84 -0.86 7.44 6.15
C TYR A 84 -1.23 8.83 5.63
N GLN A 85 -0.38 9.40 4.77
CA GLN A 85 -0.66 10.63 4.05
C GLN A 85 -0.93 10.32 2.58
N LEU A 86 -1.95 10.94 1.98
CA LEU A 86 -2.20 10.78 0.55
C LEU A 86 -1.09 11.43 -0.29
N VAL A 87 -0.43 10.63 -1.15
CA VAL A 87 0.61 11.13 -2.07
C VAL A 87 0.14 11.27 -3.50
N SER A 88 -0.67 10.32 -4.00
CA SER A 88 -1.16 10.38 -5.37
C SER A 88 -2.51 9.70 -5.53
N ILE A 89 -3.29 10.21 -6.48
CA ILE A 89 -4.53 9.60 -6.99
C ILE A 89 -4.33 9.34 -8.48
N TYR A 90 -4.30 8.06 -8.86
CA TYR A 90 -4.33 7.64 -10.25
C TYR A 90 -5.79 7.45 -10.67
N ARG A 91 -6.27 8.43 -11.44
CA ARG A 91 -7.65 8.44 -11.93
C ARG A 91 -7.82 7.44 -13.06
N TYR A 92 -8.43 6.31 -12.72
CA TYR A 92 -9.10 5.34 -13.59
C TYR A 92 -8.30 4.67 -14.72
N SER A 93 -8.62 3.38 -14.92
CA SER A 93 -8.37 2.60 -16.14
C SER A 93 -9.67 1.86 -16.47
N ASP A 94 -10.09 1.91 -17.73
CA ASP A 94 -11.36 1.36 -18.26
C ASP A 94 -11.59 -0.14 -17.98
N LEU A 95 -10.56 -0.84 -17.51
CA LEU A 95 -10.59 -2.25 -17.16
C LEU A 95 -11.12 -2.56 -15.74
N SER A 96 -11.19 -1.59 -14.82
CA SER A 96 -11.47 -1.89 -13.41
C SER A 96 -12.73 -1.25 -12.82
N GLY A 97 -13.11 -0.04 -13.21
CA GLY A 97 -14.21 0.68 -12.55
C GLY A 97 -13.79 1.56 -11.35
N TRP A 98 -12.50 1.63 -10.98
CA TRP A 98 -12.07 2.25 -9.70
C TRP A 98 -10.87 3.20 -9.85
N ASN A 99 -10.78 4.20 -8.96
CA ASN A 99 -9.59 5.02 -8.79
C ASN A 99 -8.61 4.37 -7.81
N TRP A 100 -7.32 4.55 -8.05
CA TRP A 100 -6.24 3.99 -7.24
C TRP A 100 -5.55 5.11 -6.46
N LEU A 101 -5.39 4.93 -5.16
CA LEU A 101 -4.73 5.90 -4.30
C LEU A 101 -3.50 5.28 -3.66
N THR A 102 -2.38 5.99 -3.68
CA THR A 102 -1.13 5.56 -3.03
C THR A 102 -0.81 6.48 -1.86
N VAL A 103 -0.63 5.89 -0.69
CA VAL A 103 -0.37 6.62 0.55
C VAL A 103 0.84 6.02 1.30
N PRO A 104 1.89 6.79 1.65
CA PRO A 104 2.94 6.35 2.57
C PRO A 104 2.55 6.55 4.03
N GLN A 105 3.13 5.72 4.90
CA GLN A 105 3.09 5.87 6.35
C GLN A 105 3.84 7.14 6.78
N SER A 106 3.29 7.89 7.73
CA SER A 106 3.80 9.16 8.29
C SER A 106 4.54 8.97 9.59
#